data_AF-B7G7H9-F1
#
_entry.id   AF-B7G7H9-F1
#
_cell.length_a   1.000
_cell.length_b   1.000
_cell.length_c   1.000
_cell.angle_alpha   90.00
_cell.angle_beta   90.00
_cell.angle_gamma   90.00
#
_symmetry.space_group_name_H-M   'P 1'
#
loop_
_entity.id
_entity.type
_entity.pdbx_description
1 polymer ?
#
loop_
_entity_poly.entity_id
_entity_poly.type
_entity_poly.pdbx_seq_one_letter_code
_entity_poly.pdbx_strand_id
1 'polypeptide(L)'
;MSGDTRAILMNTGLAHKRVRVVQLLIIGLVGLLLGWLGNFFVGSSCHFASVDVIVGQYSNSFPLHFGLWKYSPADSALAGYTYCYPYSGQHESDGPVVARVLNVSALMAGTYSLVVLWWYLISGRANGRFWRWAVRTAILAGVCQIAVLLFFVGSLCRSSTCHFGPASFLAFITSVAWFILGFELHYNMPTVEEASIKEDVAIVANLEMTDLQVASREFIERAFRSSPRGQYLPPDIA
;
A
#
# COMPACT_ATOMS: atom_id res chain seq x y z
N MET A 1 -0.92 -41.24 -12.67
CA MET A 1 -0.04 -40.11 -12.28
C MET A 1 0.35 -40.31 -10.81
N SER A 2 1.64 -40.43 -10.54
CA SER A 2 2.23 -40.84 -9.26
C SER A 2 2.05 -39.78 -8.16
N GLY A 3 1.85 -40.22 -6.91
CA GLY A 3 1.67 -39.35 -5.74
C GLY A 3 2.82 -38.38 -5.47
N ASP A 4 4.04 -38.70 -5.93
CA ASP A 4 5.22 -37.83 -5.75
C ASP A 4 5.13 -36.51 -6.52
N THR A 5 4.48 -36.50 -7.69
CA THR A 5 4.37 -35.27 -8.49
C THR A 5 3.45 -34.24 -7.82
N ARG A 6 2.43 -34.71 -7.07
CA ARG A 6 1.52 -33.83 -6.30
C ARG A 6 2.22 -33.23 -5.09
N ALA A 7 3.07 -33.98 -4.40
CA ALA A 7 3.82 -33.47 -3.23
C ALA A 7 4.82 -32.37 -3.62
N ILE A 8 5.54 -32.55 -4.73
CA ILE A 8 6.48 -31.53 -5.24
C ILE A 8 5.74 -30.27 -5.74
N LEU A 9 4.58 -30.44 -6.38
CA LEU A 9 3.76 -29.31 -6.85
C LEU A 9 3.16 -28.52 -5.68
N MET A 10 2.70 -29.19 -4.62
CA MET A 10 2.18 -28.54 -3.42
C MET A 10 3.27 -27.78 -2.65
N ASN A 11 4.49 -28.32 -2.57
CA ASN A 11 5.59 -27.70 -1.84
C ASN A 11 6.14 -26.44 -2.55
N THR A 12 6.21 -26.48 -3.88
CA THR A 12 6.60 -25.31 -4.69
C THR A 12 5.54 -24.20 -4.67
N GLY A 13 4.24 -24.55 -4.68
CA GLY A 13 3.15 -23.59 -4.55
C GLY A 13 3.13 -22.85 -3.21
N LEU A 14 3.39 -23.57 -2.10
CA LEU A 14 3.48 -22.97 -0.76
C LEU A 14 4.68 -22.02 -0.61
N ALA A 15 5.84 -22.39 -1.18
CA ALA A 15 7.03 -21.53 -1.17
C ALA A 15 6.80 -20.23 -1.97
N HIS A 16 6.20 -20.33 -3.17
CA HIS A 16 5.92 -19.16 -4.01
C HIS A 16 4.94 -18.18 -3.35
N LYS A 17 3.93 -18.71 -2.62
CA LYS A 17 2.98 -17.89 -1.86
C LYS A 17 3.67 -17.12 -0.72
N ARG A 18 4.61 -17.75 0.01
CA ARG A 18 5.35 -17.10 1.11
C ARG A 18 6.25 -15.96 0.60
N VAL A 19 6.94 -16.17 -0.53
CA VAL A 19 7.84 -15.15 -1.11
C VAL A 19 7.06 -13.89 -1.51
N ARG A 20 5.88 -14.04 -2.12
CA ARG A 20 5.01 -12.89 -2.48
C ARG A 20 4.53 -12.09 -1.28
N VAL A 21 4.21 -12.75 -0.16
CA VAL A 21 3.74 -12.06 1.06
C VAL A 21 4.87 -11.25 1.70
N VAL A 22 6.10 -11.80 1.74
CA VAL A 22 7.27 -11.08 2.29
C VAL A 22 7.60 -9.85 1.44
N GLN A 23 7.55 -9.98 0.11
CA GLN A 23 7.75 -8.85 -0.81
C GLN A 23 6.73 -7.73 -0.55
N LEU A 24 5.43 -8.06 -0.51
CA LEU A 24 4.37 -7.09 -0.21
C LEU A 24 4.53 -6.42 1.17
N LEU A 25 5.04 -7.15 2.17
CA LEU A 25 5.33 -6.59 3.49
C LEU A 25 6.48 -5.58 3.44
N ILE A 26 7.58 -5.90 2.76
CA ILE A 26 8.72 -4.98 2.60
C ILE A 26 8.26 -3.72 1.85
N ILE A 27 7.52 -3.88 0.76
CA ILE A 27 7.00 -2.76 -0.02
C ILE A 27 5.98 -1.95 0.77
N GLY A 28 5.16 -2.58 1.61
CA GLY A 28 4.25 -1.90 2.54
C GLY A 28 5.00 -1.04 3.56
N LEU A 29 6.11 -1.55 4.11
CA LEU A 29 6.98 -0.78 5.01
C LEU A 29 7.67 0.38 4.29
N VAL A 30 8.19 0.15 3.09
CA VAL A 30 8.80 1.22 2.26
C VAL A 30 7.77 2.28 1.90
N GLY A 31 6.55 1.90 1.52
CA GLY A 31 5.46 2.82 1.24
C GLY A 31 5.03 3.63 2.47
N LEU A 32 5.09 3.04 3.67
CA LEU A 32 4.80 3.75 4.93
C LEU A 32 5.91 4.74 5.30
N LEU A 33 7.17 4.30 5.26
CA LEU A 33 8.31 5.13 5.69
C LEU A 33 8.67 6.20 4.64
N LEU A 34 8.86 5.80 3.39
CA LEU A 34 9.27 6.72 2.33
C LEU A 34 8.07 7.41 1.70
N GLY A 35 6.95 6.71 1.48
CA GLY A 35 5.77 7.31 0.87
C GLY A 35 4.99 8.19 1.85
N TRP A 36 4.47 7.60 2.93
CA TRP A 36 3.55 8.29 3.84
C TRP A 36 4.25 9.27 4.78
N LEU A 37 5.25 8.84 5.55
CA LEU A 37 6.00 9.74 6.44
C LEU A 37 6.79 10.79 5.65
N GLY A 38 7.38 10.40 4.52
CA GLY A 38 8.07 11.35 3.65
C GLY A 38 7.12 12.44 3.14
N ASN A 39 5.92 12.08 2.67
CA ASN A 39 4.93 13.05 2.21
C ASN A 39 4.44 13.98 3.35
N PHE A 40 4.22 13.42 4.55
CA PHE A 40 3.92 14.21 5.74
C PHE A 40 5.05 15.19 6.06
N PHE A 41 6.31 14.74 6.01
CA PHE A 41 7.47 15.60 6.24
C PHE A 41 7.55 16.73 5.20
N VAL A 42 7.34 16.44 3.92
CA VAL A 42 7.28 17.43 2.84
C VAL A 42 6.24 18.50 3.14
N GLY A 43 5.03 18.11 3.56
CA GLY A 43 3.98 19.06 3.92
C GLY A 43 4.32 19.89 5.16
N SER A 44 4.94 19.28 6.17
CA SER A 44 5.21 19.95 7.46
C SER A 44 6.45 20.87 7.46
N SER A 45 7.39 20.64 6.54
CA SER A 45 8.68 21.35 6.47
C SER A 45 8.55 22.79 5.96
N CYS A 46 9.38 23.69 6.49
CA CYS A 46 9.58 25.04 5.93
C CYS A 46 10.78 25.14 4.96
N HIS A 47 11.45 24.03 4.66
CA HIS A 47 12.62 23.96 3.78
C HIS A 47 12.33 23.20 2.47
N PHE A 48 11.29 23.62 1.76
CA PHE A 48 10.95 23.05 0.45
C PHE A 48 11.73 23.70 -0.68
N ALA A 49 11.81 25.02 -0.69
CA ALA A 49 12.63 25.82 -1.57
C ALA A 49 13.42 26.87 -0.78
N SER A 50 14.58 27.26 -1.29
CA SER A 50 15.36 28.38 -0.77
C SER A 50 15.37 29.49 -1.81
N VAL A 51 15.06 30.72 -1.40
CA VAL A 51 14.99 31.90 -2.28
C VAL A 51 15.95 32.95 -1.76
N ASP A 52 16.82 33.46 -2.63
CA ASP A 52 17.73 34.54 -2.25
C ASP A 52 17.01 35.89 -2.38
N VAL A 53 16.87 36.61 -1.28
CA VAL A 53 16.25 37.95 -1.25
C VAL A 53 17.29 38.98 -0.83
N ILE A 54 17.28 40.10 -1.54
CA ILE A 54 18.19 41.22 -1.30
C ILE A 54 17.57 42.10 -0.22
N VAL A 55 18.26 42.28 0.90
CA VAL A 55 17.76 43.04 2.04
C VAL A 55 18.74 44.17 2.40
N GLY A 56 18.21 45.38 2.60
CA GLY A 56 18.97 46.56 3.03
C GLY A 56 19.68 47.34 1.91
N GLN A 57 20.25 48.50 2.28
CA GLN A 57 20.93 49.43 1.34
C GLN A 57 22.22 48.86 0.73
N TYR A 58 22.84 47.84 1.35
CA TYR A 58 24.12 47.26 0.92
C TYR A 58 23.99 46.06 -0.03
N SER A 59 22.78 45.76 -0.52
CA SER A 59 22.51 44.68 -1.48
C SER A 59 22.96 43.27 -1.05
N ASN A 60 22.99 43.00 0.27
CA ASN A 60 23.32 41.66 0.77
C ASN A 60 22.15 40.70 0.49
N SER A 61 22.46 39.55 -0.10
CA SER A 61 21.50 38.47 -0.36
C SER A 61 21.41 37.51 0.82
N PHE A 62 20.20 37.24 1.29
CA PHE A 62 19.93 36.27 2.35
C PHE A 62 19.02 35.14 1.84
N PRO A 63 19.34 33.87 2.15
CA PRO A 63 18.48 32.76 1.79
C PRO A 63 17.27 32.70 2.73
N LEU A 64 16.08 32.83 2.16
CA LEU A 64 14.80 32.57 2.82
C LEU A 64 14.33 31.17 2.46
N HIS A 65 13.77 30.44 3.43
CA HIS A 65 13.26 29.10 3.19
C HIS A 65 11.74 29.11 3.15
N PHE A 66 11.20 28.58 2.06
CA PHE A 66 9.76 28.47 1.85
C PHE A 66 9.37 26.99 1.88
N GLY A 67 8.35 26.68 2.66
CA GLY A 67 7.67 25.39 2.68
C GLY A 67 6.28 25.48 2.07
N LEU A 68 5.54 24.37 2.13
CA LEU A 68 4.17 24.37 1.62
C LEU A 68 3.26 25.23 2.51
N TRP A 69 3.30 25.04 3.82
CA TRP A 69 2.40 25.69 4.77
C TRP A 69 3.05 26.78 5.61
N LYS A 70 4.38 26.79 5.67
CA LYS A 70 5.17 27.68 6.52
C LYS A 70 6.40 28.17 5.75
N TYR A 71 6.97 29.28 6.19
CA TYR A 71 8.23 29.82 5.69
C TYR A 71 9.11 30.24 6.87
N SER A 72 10.41 30.40 6.65
CA SER A 72 11.35 30.94 7.64
C SER A 72 11.69 32.38 7.24
N PRO A 73 11.39 33.40 8.07
CA PRO A 73 11.62 34.80 7.73
C PRO A 73 13.10 35.20 7.77
N ALA A 74 13.41 36.41 7.28
CA ALA A 74 14.78 36.91 7.15
C ALA A 74 15.44 37.17 8.53
N ASP A 75 14.65 37.63 9.50
CA ASP A 75 15.13 37.88 10.87
C ASP A 75 15.65 36.61 11.55
N SER A 76 15.12 35.43 11.19
CA SER A 76 15.62 34.12 11.63
C SER A 76 17.06 33.88 11.18
N ALA A 77 17.38 34.22 9.93
CA ALA A 77 18.71 34.02 9.36
C ALA A 77 19.75 34.97 9.99
N LEU A 78 19.33 36.19 10.33
CA LEU A 78 20.20 37.20 10.95
C LEU A 78 20.43 36.94 12.45
N ALA A 79 19.44 36.41 13.16
CA ALA A 79 19.53 36.11 14.59
C ALA A 79 20.12 34.71 14.90
N GLY A 80 20.36 33.88 13.89
CA GLY A 80 20.91 32.53 14.04
C GLY A 80 19.90 31.47 14.53
N TYR A 81 18.60 31.79 14.56
CA TYR A 81 17.53 30.88 14.98
C TYR A 81 16.58 30.59 13.84
N THR A 82 16.48 29.34 13.39
CA THR A 82 15.48 28.92 12.40
C THR A 82 14.13 28.70 13.06
N TYR A 83 13.15 29.57 12.77
CA TYR A 83 11.79 29.43 13.25
C TYR A 83 10.81 29.49 12.06
N CYS A 84 9.96 28.47 11.90
CA CYS A 84 8.99 28.42 10.79
C CYS A 84 7.69 29.16 11.16
N TYR A 85 7.32 30.21 10.41
CA TYR A 85 6.05 30.91 10.54
C TYR A 85 5.02 30.46 9.50
N PRO A 86 3.72 30.43 9.84
CA PRO A 86 2.67 30.28 8.84
C PRO A 86 2.65 31.51 7.91
N TYR A 87 2.29 31.29 6.65
CA TYR A 87 2.04 32.39 5.71
C TYR A 87 0.93 33.28 6.25
N SER A 88 1.24 34.54 6.54
CA SER A 88 0.33 35.56 7.07
C SER A 88 0.81 36.96 6.66
N GLY A 89 -0.10 37.94 6.65
CA GLY A 89 0.24 39.34 6.34
C GLY A 89 0.78 39.52 4.91
N GLN A 90 1.98 40.09 4.79
CA GLN A 90 2.57 40.44 3.49
C GLN A 90 2.94 39.23 2.61
N HIS A 91 3.01 38.01 3.15
CA HIS A 91 3.35 36.80 2.40
C HIS A 91 2.14 35.85 2.26
N GLU A 92 0.92 36.31 2.56
CA GLU A 92 -0.29 35.48 2.45
C GLU A 92 -0.54 35.02 1.00
N SER A 93 -0.31 35.89 0.02
CA SER A 93 -0.44 35.59 -1.41
C SER A 93 0.66 34.68 -1.96
N ASP A 94 1.78 34.57 -1.24
CA ASP A 94 2.94 33.78 -1.67
C ASP A 94 2.79 32.29 -1.31
N GLY A 95 1.73 31.95 -0.56
CA GLY A 95 1.41 30.58 -0.20
C GLY A 95 1.10 29.71 -1.45
N PRO A 96 1.80 28.58 -1.65
CA PRO A 96 1.61 27.74 -2.84
C PRO A 96 0.36 26.87 -2.73
N VAL A 97 -0.83 27.45 -2.92
CA VAL A 97 -2.13 26.76 -2.72
C VAL A 97 -2.23 25.46 -3.52
N VAL A 98 -1.82 25.47 -4.80
CA VAL A 98 -1.87 24.30 -5.67
C VAL A 98 -1.00 23.16 -5.11
N ALA A 99 0.23 23.46 -4.68
CA ALA A 99 1.13 22.47 -4.11
C ALA A 99 0.60 21.89 -2.78
N ARG A 100 -0.07 22.72 -1.96
CA ARG A 100 -0.72 22.26 -0.72
C ARG A 100 -1.82 21.24 -1.00
N VAL A 101 -2.73 21.56 -1.92
CA VAL A 101 -3.84 20.68 -2.28
C VAL A 101 -3.32 19.37 -2.86
N LEU A 102 -2.32 19.43 -3.75
CA LEU A 102 -1.70 18.26 -4.34
C LEU A 102 -1.01 17.36 -3.31
N ASN A 103 -0.30 17.93 -2.34
CA ASN A 103 0.34 17.18 -1.26
C ASN A 103 -0.69 16.47 -0.36
N VAL A 104 -1.78 17.16 -0.01
CA VAL A 104 -2.88 16.58 0.78
C VAL A 104 -3.59 15.47 -0.02
N SER A 105 -3.88 15.68 -1.30
CA SER A 105 -4.50 14.65 -2.14
C SER A 105 -3.59 13.43 -2.32
N ALA A 106 -2.28 13.66 -2.46
CA ALA A 106 -1.29 12.58 -2.51
C ALA A 106 -1.29 11.78 -1.21
N LEU A 107 -1.34 12.45 -0.05
CA LEU A 107 -1.35 11.80 1.25
C LEU A 107 -2.62 10.96 1.44
N MET A 108 -3.80 11.49 1.08
CA MET A 108 -5.06 10.76 1.18
C MET A 108 -5.10 9.54 0.26
N ALA A 109 -4.71 9.71 -1.01
CA ALA A 109 -4.68 8.62 -1.99
C ALA A 109 -3.68 7.52 -1.59
N GLY A 110 -2.50 7.91 -1.13
CA GLY A 110 -1.49 6.99 -0.62
C GLY A 110 -1.94 6.25 0.65
N THR A 111 -2.60 6.95 1.58
CA THR A 111 -3.16 6.35 2.80
C THR A 111 -4.19 5.28 2.45
N TYR A 112 -5.11 5.56 1.53
CA TYR A 112 -6.09 4.55 1.08
C TYR A 112 -5.39 3.30 0.52
N SER A 113 -4.38 3.47 -0.33
CA SER A 113 -3.63 2.33 -0.88
C SER A 113 -2.93 1.51 0.21
N LEU A 114 -2.32 2.17 1.20
CA LEU A 114 -1.67 1.48 2.32
C LEU A 114 -2.69 0.74 3.19
N VAL A 115 -3.85 1.35 3.49
CA VAL A 115 -4.90 0.69 4.27
C VAL A 115 -5.37 -0.60 3.60
N VAL A 116 -5.59 -0.58 2.28
CA VAL A 116 -6.00 -1.78 1.54
C VAL A 116 -4.90 -2.85 1.57
N LEU A 117 -3.63 -2.47 1.40
CA LEU A 117 -2.50 -3.39 1.48
C LEU A 117 -2.37 -4.02 2.87
N TRP A 118 -2.38 -3.21 3.94
CA TRP A 118 -2.28 -3.69 5.31
C TRP A 118 -3.47 -4.56 5.71
N TRP A 119 -4.68 -4.17 5.29
CA TRP A 119 -5.86 -4.99 5.48
C TRP A 119 -5.71 -6.36 4.81
N TYR A 120 -5.18 -6.42 3.60
CA TYR A 120 -4.88 -7.68 2.91
C TYR A 120 -3.84 -8.51 3.66
N LEU A 121 -2.75 -7.90 4.15
CA LEU A 121 -1.71 -8.60 4.92
C LEU A 121 -2.25 -9.19 6.23
N ILE A 122 -3.17 -8.50 6.91
CA ILE A 122 -3.76 -8.95 8.17
C ILE A 122 -4.82 -10.02 7.94
N SER A 123 -5.76 -9.77 7.02
CA SER A 123 -6.93 -10.64 6.82
C SER A 123 -6.68 -11.81 5.87
N GLY A 124 -5.59 -11.76 5.09
CA GLY A 124 -5.31 -12.71 4.02
C GLY A 124 -6.33 -12.70 2.87
N ARG A 125 -7.26 -11.73 2.87
CA ARG A 125 -8.35 -11.61 1.88
C ARG A 125 -8.41 -10.18 1.36
N ALA A 126 -8.53 -10.03 0.05
CA ALA A 126 -8.77 -8.74 -0.58
C ALA A 126 -9.90 -8.86 -1.60
N ASN A 127 -10.78 -7.86 -1.61
CA ASN A 127 -11.74 -7.71 -2.69
C ASN A 127 -11.01 -7.13 -3.91
N GLY A 128 -11.10 -7.80 -5.06
CA GLY A 128 -10.44 -7.38 -6.31
C GLY A 128 -10.86 -5.97 -6.78
N ARG A 129 -12.03 -5.45 -6.35
CA ARG A 129 -12.40 -4.05 -6.60
C ARG A 129 -11.56 -3.09 -5.78
N PHE A 130 -11.45 -3.28 -4.46
CA PHE A 130 -10.65 -2.41 -3.59
C PHE A 130 -9.17 -2.44 -3.97
N TRP A 131 -8.65 -3.61 -4.36
CA TRP A 131 -7.28 -3.76 -4.82
C TRP A 131 -6.98 -2.96 -6.09
N ARG A 132 -7.85 -3.04 -7.11
CA ARG A 132 -7.71 -2.25 -8.35
C ARG A 132 -7.75 -0.75 -8.08
N TRP A 133 -8.60 -0.31 -7.16
CA TRP A 133 -8.62 1.08 -6.72
C TRP A 133 -7.34 1.47 -5.98
N ALA A 134 -6.83 0.61 -5.09
CA ALA A 134 -5.58 0.85 -4.37
C ALA A 134 -4.40 1.10 -5.32
N VAL A 135 -4.26 0.28 -6.36
CA VAL A 135 -3.25 0.47 -7.42
C VAL A 135 -3.38 1.85 -8.07
N ARG A 136 -4.59 2.23 -8.50
CA ARG A 136 -4.84 3.52 -9.15
C ARG A 136 -4.56 4.70 -8.23
N THR A 137 -4.93 4.59 -6.96
CA THR A 137 -4.70 5.64 -5.96
C THR A 137 -3.22 5.78 -5.60
N ALA A 138 -2.45 4.68 -5.60
CA ALA A 138 -0.99 4.76 -5.40
C ALA A 138 -0.32 5.50 -6.56
N ILE A 139 -0.69 5.20 -7.80
CA ILE A 139 -0.19 5.91 -8.98
C ILE A 139 -0.60 7.39 -8.94
N LEU A 140 -1.86 7.68 -8.59
CA LEU A 140 -2.35 9.05 -8.41
C LEU A 140 -1.55 9.79 -7.33
N ALA A 141 -1.23 9.14 -6.20
CA ALA A 141 -0.41 9.72 -5.15
C ALA A 141 0.98 10.10 -5.66
N GLY A 142 1.63 9.23 -6.46
CA GLY A 142 2.89 9.53 -7.12
C GLY A 142 2.80 10.73 -8.06
N VAL A 143 1.81 10.76 -8.95
CA VAL A 143 1.60 11.88 -9.88
C VAL A 143 1.35 13.20 -9.14
N CYS A 144 0.47 13.19 -8.13
CA CYS A 144 0.23 14.36 -7.30
C CYS A 144 1.50 14.82 -6.58
N GLN A 145 2.32 13.91 -6.07
CA GLN A 145 3.55 14.24 -5.36
C GLN A 145 4.62 14.86 -6.28
N ILE A 146 4.79 14.36 -7.52
CA ILE A 146 5.62 15.03 -8.52
C ILE A 146 5.06 16.41 -8.84
N ALA A 147 3.74 16.53 -8.98
CA ALA A 147 3.10 17.81 -9.30
C ALA A 147 3.27 18.85 -8.18
N VAL A 148 3.60 18.47 -6.94
CA VAL A 148 4.01 19.41 -5.88
C VAL A 148 5.25 20.21 -6.29
N LEU A 149 6.14 19.65 -7.12
CA LEU A 149 7.32 20.35 -7.65
C LEU A 149 6.95 21.51 -8.60
N LEU A 150 5.70 21.61 -9.05
CA LEU A 150 5.21 22.81 -9.75
C LEU A 150 5.28 24.08 -8.89
N PHE A 151 5.52 23.95 -7.58
CA PHE A 151 5.94 25.06 -6.71
C PHE A 151 7.03 25.93 -7.37
N PHE A 152 8.02 25.31 -8.01
CA PHE A 152 9.15 26.04 -8.64
C PHE A 152 8.76 26.79 -9.92
N VAL A 153 7.58 26.54 -10.47
CA VAL A 153 7.02 27.29 -11.61
C VAL A 153 6.16 28.47 -11.12
N GLY A 154 5.95 28.57 -9.80
CA GLY A 154 5.16 29.63 -9.18
C GLY A 154 5.80 31.02 -9.28
N SER A 155 5.03 32.04 -8.89
CA SER A 155 5.43 33.45 -8.91
C SER A 155 6.75 33.71 -8.17
N LEU A 156 6.93 33.10 -7.00
CA LEU A 156 8.14 33.22 -6.15
C LEU A 156 9.44 32.91 -6.90
N CYS A 157 9.47 31.78 -7.62
CA CYS A 157 10.66 31.34 -8.34
C CYS A 157 10.81 31.97 -9.72
N ARG A 158 9.78 32.69 -10.18
CA ARG A 158 9.86 33.48 -11.41
C ARG A 158 10.47 34.85 -11.18
N SER A 159 10.27 35.44 -9.99
CA SER A 159 10.83 36.75 -9.62
C SER A 159 12.24 36.67 -9.02
N SER A 160 12.63 35.53 -8.47
CA SER A 160 13.86 35.38 -7.69
C SER A 160 14.55 34.04 -7.95
N THR A 161 15.84 33.95 -7.65
CA THR A 161 16.60 32.70 -7.79
C THR A 161 16.16 31.69 -6.73
N CYS A 162 15.59 30.56 -7.19
CA CYS A 162 15.17 29.45 -6.33
C CYS A 162 16.15 28.28 -6.38
N HIS A 163 16.44 27.72 -5.22
CA HIS A 163 17.21 26.49 -5.04
C HIS A 163 16.36 25.38 -4.42
N PHE A 164 16.69 24.14 -4.75
CA PHE A 164 16.01 22.96 -4.20
C PHE A 164 16.32 22.82 -2.71
N GLY A 165 15.28 22.81 -1.88
CA GLY A 165 15.39 22.49 -0.45
C GLY A 165 15.34 20.98 -0.19
N PRO A 166 15.75 20.50 1.00
CA PRO A 166 15.73 19.09 1.35
C PRO A 166 14.34 18.44 1.21
N ALA A 167 13.26 19.18 1.51
CA ALA A 167 11.92 18.63 1.35
C ALA A 167 11.52 18.45 -0.13
N SER A 168 12.05 19.24 -1.06
CA SER A 168 11.78 19.04 -2.49
C SER A 168 12.44 17.75 -3.03
N PHE A 169 13.65 17.42 -2.57
CA PHE A 169 14.28 16.12 -2.88
C PHE A 169 13.46 14.97 -2.29
N LEU A 170 12.97 15.12 -1.06
CA LEU A 170 12.12 14.11 -0.45
C LEU A 170 10.78 13.95 -1.19
N ALA A 171 10.22 15.03 -1.75
CA ALA A 171 9.02 14.96 -2.60
C ALA A 171 9.26 14.11 -3.86
N PHE A 172 10.44 14.16 -4.45
CA PHE A 172 10.79 13.27 -5.55
C PHE A 172 10.91 11.80 -5.10
N ILE A 173 11.64 11.53 -4.01
CA ILE A 173 11.81 10.18 -3.47
C ILE A 173 10.47 9.55 -3.08
N THR A 174 9.61 10.31 -2.41
CA THR A 174 8.26 9.89 -2.00
C THR A 174 7.40 9.54 -3.23
N SER A 175 7.49 10.33 -4.31
CA SER A 175 6.79 10.00 -5.55
C SER A 175 7.26 8.66 -6.13
N VAL A 176 8.57 8.41 -6.17
CA VAL A 176 9.12 7.15 -6.68
C VAL A 176 8.63 5.97 -5.83
N ALA A 177 8.61 6.13 -4.51
CA ALA A 177 8.08 5.11 -3.60
C ALA A 177 6.59 4.79 -3.88
N TRP A 178 5.76 5.79 -4.18
CA TRP A 178 4.36 5.58 -4.55
C TRP A 178 4.20 4.82 -5.87
N PHE A 179 5.02 5.11 -6.88
CA PHE A 179 5.00 4.36 -8.13
C PHE A 179 5.44 2.91 -7.95
N ILE A 180 6.50 2.67 -7.17
CA ILE A 180 6.96 1.30 -6.85
C ILE A 180 5.84 0.54 -6.13
N LEU A 181 5.20 1.15 -5.13
CA LEU A 181 4.06 0.54 -4.43
C LEU A 181 2.92 0.20 -5.40
N GLY A 182 2.54 1.13 -6.28
CA GLY A 182 1.48 0.91 -7.26
C GLY A 182 1.81 -0.21 -8.25
N PHE A 183 3.05 -0.25 -8.74
CA PHE A 183 3.56 -1.31 -9.60
C PHE A 183 3.49 -2.67 -8.91
N GLU A 184 4.01 -2.76 -7.68
CA GLU A 184 4.05 -4.00 -6.92
C GLU A 184 2.66 -4.52 -6.55
N LEU A 185 1.74 -3.63 -6.21
CA LEU A 185 0.33 -3.98 -6.03
C LEU A 185 -0.29 -4.50 -7.34
N HIS A 186 0.07 -3.92 -8.49
CA HIS A 186 -0.44 -4.38 -9.78
C HIS A 186 0.02 -5.80 -10.12
N TYR A 187 1.31 -6.10 -9.95
CA TYR A 187 1.87 -7.43 -10.26
C TYR A 187 1.48 -8.51 -9.26
N ASN A 188 1.31 -8.15 -7.99
CA ASN A 188 0.92 -9.09 -6.94
C ASN A 188 -0.60 -9.10 -6.70
N MET A 189 -1.40 -8.77 -7.72
CA MET A 189 -2.85 -8.76 -7.60
C MET A 189 -3.34 -10.15 -7.13
N PRO A 190 -4.10 -10.23 -6.02
CA PRO A 190 -4.73 -11.45 -5.61
C PRO A 190 -5.89 -11.71 -6.58
N THR A 191 -5.58 -12.33 -7.72
CA THR A 191 -6.56 -12.91 -8.62
C THR A 191 -7.15 -14.12 -7.92
N VAL A 192 -8.10 -13.88 -7.01
CA VAL A 192 -9.10 -14.88 -6.74
C VAL A 192 -9.96 -14.89 -7.99
N GLU A 193 -9.60 -15.74 -8.96
CA GLU A 193 -10.56 -16.12 -9.99
C GLU A 193 -11.75 -16.69 -9.22
N GLU A 194 -12.84 -15.90 -9.15
CA GLU A 194 -14.13 -16.34 -8.62
C GLU A 194 -14.67 -17.58 -9.37
N ALA A 195 -14.00 -18.00 -10.45
CA ALA A 195 -14.27 -19.23 -11.18
C ALA A 195 -13.89 -20.52 -10.41
N SER A 196 -12.80 -20.55 -9.62
CA SER A 196 -12.38 -21.81 -8.95
C SER A 196 -13.07 -22.04 -7.60
N ILE A 197 -13.63 -21.03 -6.93
CA ILE A 197 -14.34 -21.27 -5.65
C ILE A 197 -15.64 -22.06 -5.89
N LYS A 198 -16.29 -21.91 -7.04
CA LYS A 198 -17.42 -22.79 -7.39
C LYS A 198 -16.98 -24.22 -7.70
N GLU A 199 -15.81 -24.39 -8.29
CA GLU A 199 -15.31 -25.69 -8.71
C GLU A 199 -14.67 -26.45 -7.55
N ASP A 200 -13.85 -25.79 -6.72
CA ASP A 200 -13.21 -26.39 -5.54
C ASP A 200 -14.21 -26.66 -4.42
N VAL A 201 -15.25 -25.83 -4.22
CA VAL A 201 -16.32 -26.17 -3.27
C VAL A 201 -17.18 -27.32 -3.81
N ALA A 202 -17.41 -27.42 -5.12
CA ALA A 202 -18.09 -28.57 -5.71
C ALA A 202 -17.24 -29.85 -5.67
N ILE A 203 -15.92 -29.74 -5.87
CA ILE A 203 -14.98 -30.86 -5.82
C ILE A 203 -14.75 -31.32 -4.38
N VAL A 204 -14.60 -30.41 -3.41
CA VAL A 204 -14.48 -30.74 -1.99
C VAL A 204 -15.80 -31.27 -1.42
N ALA A 205 -16.95 -30.71 -1.79
CA ALA A 205 -18.25 -31.28 -1.40
C ALA A 205 -18.50 -32.66 -2.03
N ASN A 206 -18.05 -32.88 -3.27
CA ASN A 206 -18.13 -34.20 -3.91
C ASN A 206 -17.13 -35.21 -3.31
N LEU A 207 -15.94 -34.77 -2.89
CA LEU A 207 -14.94 -35.60 -2.21
C LEU A 207 -15.35 -35.96 -0.79
N GLU A 208 -15.90 -35.02 -0.02
CA GLU A 208 -16.46 -35.32 1.30
C GLU A 208 -17.65 -36.29 1.20
N MET A 209 -18.49 -36.15 0.17
CA MET A 209 -19.64 -37.04 -0.03
C MET A 209 -19.20 -38.44 -0.50
N THR A 210 -18.15 -38.57 -1.32
CA THR A 210 -17.62 -39.88 -1.71
C THR A 210 -16.83 -40.57 -0.59
N ASP A 211 -16.05 -39.84 0.21
CA ASP A 211 -15.37 -40.42 1.38
C ASP A 211 -16.35 -40.88 2.46
N LEU A 212 -17.45 -40.13 2.68
CA LEU A 212 -18.55 -40.59 3.55
C LEU A 212 -19.25 -41.84 3.01
N GLN A 213 -19.46 -41.93 1.69
CA GLN A 213 -20.05 -43.11 1.07
C GLN A 213 -19.12 -44.34 1.15
N VAL A 214 -17.82 -44.17 0.91
CA VAL A 214 -16.83 -45.25 1.02
C VAL A 214 -16.68 -45.70 2.47
N ALA A 215 -16.58 -44.77 3.43
CA ALA A 215 -16.54 -45.09 4.85
C ALA A 215 -17.82 -45.80 5.34
N SER A 216 -19.00 -45.38 4.84
CA SER A 216 -20.27 -46.05 5.16
C SER A 216 -20.34 -47.47 4.59
N ARG A 217 -19.82 -47.70 3.39
CA ARG A 217 -19.75 -49.04 2.77
C ARG A 217 -18.83 -49.97 3.54
N GLU A 218 -17.64 -49.49 3.92
CA GLU A 218 -16.72 -50.29 4.74
C GLU A 218 -17.30 -50.62 6.10
N PHE A 219 -18.04 -49.69 6.71
CA PHE A 219 -18.71 -49.94 7.99
C PHE A 219 -19.81 -50.99 7.86
N ILE A 220 -20.64 -50.91 6.81
CA ILE A 220 -21.69 -51.90 6.53
C ILE A 220 -21.07 -53.29 6.26
N GLU A 221 -20.02 -53.38 5.44
CA GLU A 221 -19.34 -54.65 5.17
C GLU A 221 -18.75 -55.26 6.44
N ARG A 222 -18.15 -54.45 7.33
CA ARG A 222 -17.63 -54.94 8.61
C ARG A 222 -18.76 -55.35 9.56
N ALA A 223 -19.87 -54.63 9.59
CA ALA A 223 -21.04 -54.99 10.41
C ALA A 223 -21.66 -56.32 9.95
N PHE A 224 -21.80 -56.54 8.64
CA PHE A 224 -22.32 -57.81 8.12
C PHE A 224 -21.32 -58.97 8.21
N ARG A 225 -20.01 -58.69 8.10
CA ARG A 225 -18.96 -59.72 8.23
C ARG A 225 -18.71 -60.12 9.69
N SER A 226 -19.01 -59.24 10.65
CA SER A 226 -18.89 -59.52 12.10
C SER A 226 -20.16 -60.06 12.73
N SER A 227 -21.31 -60.05 12.04
CA SER A 227 -22.50 -60.73 12.52
C SER A 227 -22.30 -62.25 12.40
N PRO A 228 -22.20 -62.99 13.51
CA PRO A 228 -22.19 -64.45 13.45
C PRO A 228 -23.55 -64.85 12.87
N ARG A 229 -23.56 -65.57 11.74
CA ARG A 229 -24.72 -66.37 11.34
C ARG A 229 -24.86 -67.50 12.37
N GLY A 230 -25.38 -67.15 13.55
CA GLY A 230 -26.05 -68.06 14.44
C GLY A 230 -27.41 -68.40 13.82
N GLN A 231 -27.64 -69.69 13.66
CA GLN A 231 -28.88 -70.30 13.18
C GLN A 231 -30.08 -69.77 13.98
N TYR A 232 -31.02 -69.09 13.31
CA TYR A 232 -32.39 -69.02 13.79
C TYR A 232 -33.17 -70.12 13.05
N LEU A 233 -33.33 -71.28 13.70
CA LEU A 233 -34.41 -72.19 13.36
C LEU A 233 -35.75 -71.56 13.78
N PRO A 234 -36.80 -71.63 12.96
CA PRO A 234 -38.13 -71.26 13.40
C PRO A 234 -38.65 -72.29 14.42
N PRO A 235 -39.42 -71.87 15.45
CA PRO A 235 -40.05 -72.79 16.38
C PRO A 235 -41.18 -73.54 15.65
N ASP A 236 -41.13 -74.88 15.73
CA ASP A 236 -42.21 -75.76 15.31
C ASP A 236 -43.47 -75.47 16.13
N ILE A 237 -44.57 -75.21 15.43
CA ILE A 237 -45.90 -75.06 15.99
C ILE A 237 -46.52 -76.46 16.07
N ALA A 238 -46.67 -76.96 17.30
CA ALA A 238 -47.48 -78.13 17.63
C ALA A 238 -48.84 -77.68 18.20
#